data_AF-A0A920PWA3-F1
#
_entry.id   AF-A0A920PWA3-F1
#
_cell.length_a   1.000
_cell.length_b   1.000
_cell.length_c   1.000
_cell.angle_alpha   90.00
_cell.angle_beta   90.00
_cell.angle_gamma   90.00
#
_symmetry.space_group_name_H-M   'P 1'
#
loop_
_entity.id
_entity.type
_entity.pdbx_description
1 polymer ?
#
loop_
_entity_poly.entity_id
_entity_poly.type
_entity_poly.pdbx_seq_one_letter_code
_entity_poly.pdbx_strand_id
1 'polypeptide(L)'
;MATGTVAEIEANLNSLTGAYLSGRKVVPLPDKRRKGSGDKIAVKGAKENNLKNINVKFPLGRLVSVTGVSGSGKSSLVYEILYKRLNQFINKGRDIPGAHKEVLGMEAVDKVVNIDQSPIGRTPRSNPAT
;
A
#
# COMPACT_ATOMS: atom_id res chain seq x y z
N MET A 1 -19.22 -6.68 26.47
CA MET A 1 -19.67 -6.27 25.12
C MET A 1 -20.39 -4.94 25.26
N ALA A 2 -20.22 -4.02 24.30
CA ALA A 2 -20.94 -2.75 24.29
C ALA A 2 -22.01 -2.81 23.18
N THR A 3 -23.24 -2.42 23.51
CA THR A 3 -24.40 -2.44 22.61
C THR A 3 -25.26 -1.22 22.90
N GLY A 4 -25.81 -0.58 21.87
CA GLY A 4 -26.63 0.62 22.01
C GLY A 4 -26.34 1.64 20.92
N THR A 5 -26.75 2.88 21.19
CA THR A 5 -26.43 4.06 20.39
C THR A 5 -24.93 4.37 20.38
N VAL A 6 -24.48 5.23 19.46
CA VAL A 6 -23.08 5.67 19.40
C VAL A 6 -22.64 6.28 20.73
N ALA A 7 -23.48 7.13 21.34
CA ALA A 7 -23.19 7.76 22.62
C ALA A 7 -23.00 6.74 23.76
N GLU A 8 -23.83 5.69 23.80
CA GLU A 8 -23.71 4.61 24.78
C GLU A 8 -22.43 3.78 24.55
N ILE A 9 -22.06 3.55 23.28
CA ILE A 9 -20.81 2.86 22.92
C ILE A 9 -19.59 3.68 23.33
N GLU A 10 -19.62 5.01 23.11
CA GLU A 10 -18.55 5.94 23.51
C GLU A 10 -18.40 6.04 25.03
N ALA A 11 -19.52 6.10 25.77
CA ALA A 11 -19.53 6.17 27.23
C ALA A 11 -19.05 4.87 27.88
N ASN A 12 -19.16 3.73 27.21
CA ASN A 12 -18.75 2.44 27.74
C ASN A 12 -17.21 2.31 27.82
N LEU A 13 -16.65 2.33 29.03
CA LEU A 13 -15.21 2.23 29.29
C LEU A 13 -14.61 0.88 28.88
N ASN A 14 -15.42 -0.18 28.79
CA ASN A 14 -15.00 -1.51 28.35
C ASN A 14 -15.07 -1.68 26.82
N SER A 15 -15.50 -0.65 26.07
CA SER A 15 -15.58 -0.68 24.61
C SER A 15 -14.28 -0.18 23.97
N LEU A 16 -13.54 -1.06 23.28
CA LEU A 16 -12.37 -0.65 22.51
C LEU A 16 -12.74 0.32 21.39
N THR A 17 -13.82 0.03 20.65
CA THR A 17 -14.37 0.92 19.61
C THR A 17 -14.77 2.27 20.21
N GLY A 18 -15.47 2.25 21.35
CA GLY A 18 -15.86 3.45 22.08
C GLY A 18 -14.68 4.30 22.52
N ALA A 19 -13.57 3.65 22.93
CA ALA A 19 -12.35 4.36 23.30
C ALA A 19 -11.72 5.13 22.12
N TYR A 20 -11.77 4.60 20.89
CA TYR A 20 -11.29 5.31 19.70
C TYR A 20 -12.27 6.38 19.21
N LEU A 21 -13.58 6.11 19.21
CA LEU A 21 -14.60 7.08 18.82
C LEU A 21 -14.60 8.32 19.74
N SER A 22 -14.52 8.09 21.05
CA SER A 22 -14.46 9.16 22.07
C SER A 22 -13.11 9.87 22.17
N GLY A 23 -12.07 9.41 21.44
CA GLY A 23 -10.72 9.98 21.51
C GLY A 23 -9.91 9.61 22.76
N ARG A 24 -10.44 8.78 23.68
CA ARG A 24 -9.65 8.22 24.82
C ARG A 24 -8.44 7.42 24.33
N LYS A 25 -8.56 6.78 23.17
CA LYS A 25 -7.46 6.17 22.41
C LYS A 25 -7.38 6.85 21.05
N VAL A 26 -6.17 7.10 20.58
CA VAL A 26 -5.89 7.69 19.27
C VAL A 26 -4.76 6.93 18.60
N VAL A 27 -4.74 6.92 17.27
CA VAL A 27 -3.56 6.48 16.52
C VAL A 27 -2.60 7.68 16.47
N PRO A 28 -1.45 7.62 17.17
CA PRO A 28 -0.57 8.77 17.25
C PRO A 28 0.06 9.08 15.90
N LEU A 29 0.22 10.38 15.62
CA LEU A 29 1.03 10.82 14.48
C LEU A 29 2.50 10.77 14.88
N PRO A 30 3.41 10.30 14.02
CA PRO A 30 4.83 10.29 14.35
C PRO A 30 5.38 11.72 14.34
N ASP A 31 6.13 12.11 15.39
CA ASP A 31 6.73 13.44 15.53
C ASP A 31 7.73 13.78 14.43
N LYS A 32 8.41 12.75 13.89
CA LYS A 32 9.42 12.88 12.86
C LYS A 32 9.13 11.95 11.68
N ARG A 33 9.30 12.46 10.46
CA ARG A 33 9.22 11.66 9.23
C ARG A 33 10.60 11.13 8.84
N ARG A 34 10.66 9.91 8.29
CA ARG A 34 11.91 9.30 7.82
C ARG A 34 12.50 10.13 6.67
N LYS A 35 13.80 10.41 6.73
CA LYS A 35 14.53 11.13 5.67
C LYS A 35 14.63 10.31 4.36
N GLY A 36 14.56 8.99 4.42
CA GLY A 36 14.76 8.09 3.27
C GLY A 36 16.24 7.85 2.98
N SER A 37 16.54 6.96 2.03
CA SER A 37 17.93 6.63 1.65
C SER A 37 18.56 7.67 0.72
N GLY A 38 17.75 8.50 0.05
CA GLY A 38 18.18 9.39 -1.04
C GLY A 38 17.82 8.83 -2.42
N ASP A 39 17.67 7.52 -2.51
CA ASP A 39 17.27 6.82 -3.74
C ASP A 39 15.77 6.93 -4.01
N LYS A 40 15.39 6.64 -5.25
CA LYS A 40 14.01 6.65 -5.70
C LYS A 40 13.81 5.77 -6.93
N ILE A 41 12.64 5.16 -7.02
CA ILE A 41 12.16 4.53 -8.26
C ILE A 41 11.29 5.55 -9.00
N ALA A 42 11.52 5.75 -10.28
CA ALA A 42 10.76 6.70 -11.09
C ALA A 42 10.01 6.01 -12.21
N VAL A 43 8.69 6.08 -12.18
CA VAL A 43 7.81 5.64 -13.28
C VAL A 43 7.64 6.82 -14.25
N LYS A 44 7.92 6.59 -15.52
CA LYS A 44 7.82 7.60 -16.57
C LYS A 44 6.74 7.25 -17.58
N GLY A 45 5.95 8.25 -17.97
CA GLY A 45 4.93 8.16 -18.98
C GLY A 45 3.88 7.06 -18.72
N ALA A 46 3.42 6.94 -17.48
CA ALA A 46 2.39 5.97 -17.09
C ALA A 46 1.06 6.30 -17.77
N LYS A 47 0.55 5.37 -18.58
CA LYS A 47 -0.65 5.52 -19.42
C LYS A 47 -1.63 4.35 -19.29
N GLU A 48 -1.37 3.40 -18.39
CA GLU A 48 -2.27 2.27 -18.16
C GLU A 48 -3.66 2.74 -17.71
N ASN A 49 -4.71 2.15 -18.29
CA ASN A 49 -6.11 2.52 -18.06
C ASN A 49 -6.38 4.04 -18.22
N ASN A 50 -6.78 4.72 -17.15
CA ASN A 50 -7.15 6.12 -17.16
C ASN A 50 -5.99 7.07 -16.79
N LEU A 51 -4.77 6.56 -16.60
CA LEU A 51 -3.60 7.37 -16.28
C LEU A 51 -3.25 8.31 -17.44
N LYS A 52 -3.05 9.59 -17.13
CA LYS A 52 -2.88 10.67 -18.11
C LYS A 52 -1.42 10.92 -18.46
N ASN A 53 -0.68 9.89 -18.86
CA ASN A 53 0.75 9.98 -19.22
C ASN A 53 1.61 10.61 -18.10
N ILE A 54 1.43 10.16 -16.86
CA ILE A 54 2.02 10.81 -15.69
C ILE A 54 3.44 10.30 -15.40
N ASN A 55 4.24 11.15 -14.74
CA ASN A 55 5.56 10.81 -14.24
C ASN A 55 5.54 10.86 -12.71
N VAL A 56 5.92 9.77 -12.03
CA VAL A 56 5.86 9.65 -10.57
C VAL A 56 7.19 9.14 -10.02
N LYS A 57 7.64 9.71 -8.90
CA LYS A 57 8.84 9.28 -8.17
C LYS A 57 8.44 8.71 -6.81
N PHE A 58 8.91 7.51 -6.50
CA PHE A 58 8.71 6.81 -5.24
C PHE A 58 10.02 6.82 -4.45
N PRO A 59 10.16 7.66 -3.40
CA PRO A 59 11.38 7.71 -2.60
C PRO A 59 11.56 6.44 -1.78
N LEU A 60 12.78 5.90 -1.74
CA LEU A 60 13.13 4.72 -0.97
C LEU A 60 13.48 5.05 0.49
N GLY A 61 13.36 4.05 1.36
CA GLY A 61 13.56 4.21 2.81
C GLY A 61 12.46 5.04 3.50
N ARG A 62 11.29 5.21 2.87
CA ARG A 62 10.15 5.96 3.40
C ARG A 62 8.88 5.12 3.39
N LEU A 63 7.94 5.47 4.28
CA LEU A 63 6.56 5.02 4.16
C LEU A 63 5.86 5.93 3.14
N VAL A 64 5.55 5.38 1.97
CA VAL A 64 4.89 6.11 0.88
C VAL A 64 3.44 5.66 0.80
N SER A 65 2.51 6.61 0.85
CA SER A 65 1.08 6.35 0.65
C SER A 65 0.65 6.90 -0.70
N VAL A 66 -0.08 6.08 -1.47
CA VAL A 66 -0.73 6.49 -2.72
C VAL A 66 -2.22 6.60 -2.45
N THR A 67 -2.74 7.81 -2.42
CA THR A 67 -4.12 8.12 -2.05
C THR A 67 -4.91 8.70 -3.24
N GLY A 68 -6.22 8.82 -3.07
CA GLY A 68 -7.15 9.29 -4.10
C GLY A 68 -8.47 8.53 -4.06
N VAL A 69 -9.51 9.11 -4.64
CA VAL A 69 -10.86 8.52 -4.72
C VAL A 69 -10.88 7.20 -5.48
N SER A 70 -11.94 6.40 -5.33
CA SER A 70 -12.12 5.19 -6.14
C SER A 70 -12.07 5.54 -7.64
N GLY A 71 -11.43 4.69 -8.45
CA GLY A 71 -11.25 4.95 -9.89
C GLY A 71 -10.17 5.97 -10.26
N SER A 72 -9.46 6.59 -9.31
CA SER A 72 -8.42 7.58 -9.62
C SER A 72 -7.12 7.02 -10.26
N GLY A 73 -7.04 5.70 -10.48
CA GLY A 73 -5.87 5.05 -11.09
C GLY A 73 -4.78 4.58 -10.12
N LYS A 74 -5.04 4.54 -8.79
CA LYS A 74 -4.05 4.10 -7.77
C LYS A 74 -3.51 2.69 -8.06
N SER A 75 -4.39 1.70 -8.26
CA SER A 75 -3.99 0.33 -8.55
C SER A 75 -3.33 0.21 -9.93
N SER A 76 -3.78 0.97 -10.92
CA SER A 76 -3.13 1.02 -12.24
C SER A 76 -1.68 1.52 -12.14
N LEU A 77 -1.42 2.53 -11.29
CA LEU A 77 -0.06 3.04 -11.08
C LEU A 77 0.80 2.07 -10.24
N VAL A 78 0.29 1.65 -9.07
CA VAL A 78 1.08 0.91 -8.07
C VAL A 78 1.19 -0.56 -8.42
N TYR A 79 0.10 -1.21 -8.79
CA TYR A 79 0.08 -2.64 -9.05
C TYR A 79 0.38 -2.96 -10.51
N GLU A 80 -0.41 -2.41 -11.44
CA GLU A 80 -0.29 -2.77 -12.87
C GLU A 80 1.04 -2.30 -13.49
N ILE A 81 1.54 -1.13 -13.10
CA ILE A 81 2.82 -0.62 -13.62
C ILE A 81 3.97 -0.90 -12.66
N LEU A 82 4.00 -0.25 -11.50
CA LEU A 82 5.18 -0.25 -10.63
C LEU A 82 5.53 -1.65 -10.13
N TYR A 83 4.58 -2.36 -9.52
CA TYR A 83 4.82 -3.71 -8.99
C TYR A 83 5.15 -4.70 -10.09
N LYS A 84 4.32 -4.84 -11.13
CA LYS A 84 4.57 -5.81 -12.22
C LYS A 84 5.91 -5.55 -12.90
N ARG A 85 6.29 -4.29 -13.13
CA ARG A 85 7.59 -3.95 -13.73
C ARG A 85 8.76 -4.34 -12.84
N LEU A 86 8.69 -4.04 -11.55
CA LEU A 86 9.71 -4.46 -10.57
C LEU A 86 9.76 -5.99 -10.45
N ASN A 87 8.61 -6.66 -10.43
CA ASN A 87 8.52 -8.12 -10.30
C ASN A 87 9.12 -8.82 -11.53
N GLN A 88 8.88 -8.27 -12.72
CA GLN A 88 9.51 -8.73 -13.96
C GLN A 88 11.04 -8.53 -13.93
N PHE A 89 11.52 -7.37 -13.48
CA PHE A 89 12.95 -7.05 -13.45
C PHE A 89 13.72 -7.85 -12.39
N ILE A 90 13.18 -7.95 -11.16
CA ILE A 90 13.88 -8.48 -9.99
C ILE A 90 13.61 -9.97 -9.80
N ASN A 91 12.33 -10.35 -9.77
CA ASN A 91 11.90 -11.72 -9.46
C ASN A 91 11.73 -12.58 -10.73
N LYS A 92 12.02 -12.04 -11.93
CA LYS A 92 11.78 -12.69 -13.23
C LYS A 92 10.31 -13.12 -13.41
N GLY A 93 9.39 -12.34 -12.84
CA GLY A 93 7.96 -12.53 -12.99
C GLY A 93 7.52 -12.43 -14.45
N ARG A 94 6.45 -13.13 -14.81
CA ARG A 94 5.95 -13.22 -16.19
C ARG A 94 4.83 -12.23 -16.51
N ASP A 95 4.30 -11.54 -15.51
CA ASP A 95 3.25 -10.56 -15.71
C ASP A 95 3.73 -9.43 -16.62
N ILE A 96 2.89 -9.05 -17.57
CA ILE A 96 3.15 -7.92 -18.46
C ILE A 96 2.79 -6.64 -17.71
N PRO A 97 3.75 -5.71 -17.49
CA PRO A 97 3.44 -4.44 -16.86
C PRO A 97 2.53 -3.59 -17.75
N GLY A 98 1.64 -2.81 -17.12
CA GLY A 98 0.76 -1.87 -17.82
C GLY A 98 1.52 -0.83 -18.64
N ALA A 99 0.83 -0.15 -19.54
CA ALA A 99 1.40 0.82 -20.46
C ALA A 99 2.16 1.95 -19.74
N HIS A 100 3.47 2.02 -19.98
CA HIS A 100 4.36 3.06 -19.47
C HIS A 100 5.55 3.23 -20.44
N LYS A 101 6.32 4.32 -20.29
CA LYS A 101 7.52 4.54 -21.10
C LYS A 101 8.71 3.76 -20.54
N GLU A 102 9.01 3.96 -19.26
CA GLU A 102 10.17 3.34 -18.59
C GLU A 102 10.02 3.44 -17.07
N VAL A 103 10.74 2.59 -16.35
CA VAL A 103 10.92 2.67 -14.89
C VAL A 103 12.41 2.72 -14.60
N LEU A 104 12.84 3.72 -13.85
CA LEU A 104 14.25 4.02 -13.52
C LEU A 104 14.51 3.82 -12.02
N GLY A 105 15.76 3.55 -11.63
CA GLY A 105 16.16 3.40 -10.23
C GLY A 105 15.77 2.06 -9.62
N MET A 106 15.50 1.05 -10.44
CA MET A 106 15.10 -0.30 -9.98
C MET A 106 16.27 -1.08 -9.38
N GLU A 107 17.49 -0.73 -9.76
CA GLU A 107 18.75 -1.26 -9.24
C GLU A 107 18.97 -0.95 -7.75
N ALA A 108 18.23 0.01 -7.18
CA ALA A 108 18.30 0.37 -5.76
C ALA A 108 17.46 -0.57 -4.86
N VAL A 109 16.82 -1.61 -5.41
CA VAL A 109 16.04 -2.59 -4.66
C VAL A 109 16.35 -4.02 -5.08
N ASP A 110 16.63 -4.89 -4.11
CA ASP A 110 17.00 -6.29 -4.37
C ASP A 110 15.79 -7.24 -4.42
N LYS A 111 14.65 -6.82 -3.88
CA LYS A 111 13.42 -7.62 -3.81
C LYS A 111 12.19 -6.74 -3.87
N VAL A 112 11.15 -7.24 -4.55
CA VAL A 112 9.79 -6.70 -4.47
C VAL A 112 8.84 -7.78 -3.95
N VAL A 113 7.98 -7.39 -3.02
CA VAL A 113 6.96 -8.26 -2.42
C VAL A 113 5.63 -7.54 -2.44
N ASN A 114 4.62 -8.17 -3.04
CA ASN A 114 3.23 -7.73 -2.92
C ASN A 114 2.57 -8.49 -1.77
N ILE A 115 2.02 -7.76 -0.81
CA ILE A 115 1.19 -8.32 0.25
C ILE A 115 -0.25 -7.90 -0.06
N ASP A 116 -1.05 -8.84 -0.52
CA ASP A 116 -2.43 -8.62 -0.91
C ASP A 116 -3.41 -9.40 -0.01
N GLN A 117 -4.70 -9.36 -0.38
CA GLN A 117 -5.78 -10.02 0.35
C GLN A 117 -6.07 -11.43 -0.19
N SER A 118 -5.18 -12.01 -1.02
CA SER A 118 -5.36 -13.38 -1.46
C SER A 118 -5.24 -14.35 -0.27
N PRO A 119 -6.01 -15.46 -0.25
CA PRO A 119 -5.90 -16.44 0.83
C PRO A 119 -4.47 -16.99 0.94
N ILE A 120 -3.97 -17.11 2.17
CA ILE A 120 -2.61 -17.61 2.45
C ILE A 120 -2.41 -19.04 1.90
N GLY A 121 -3.48 -19.83 1.88
CA GLY A 121 -3.52 -21.13 1.24
C GLY A 121 -4.94 -21.53 0.88
N ARG A 122 -5.07 -22.50 -0.03
CA ARG A 122 -6.38 -23.01 -0.50
C ARG A 122 -6.84 -24.27 0.22
N THR A 123 -6.10 -24.71 1.25
CA THR A 123 -6.41 -25.94 1.98
C THR A 123 -6.46 -25.68 3.48
N PRO A 124 -7.24 -26.47 4.25
CA PRO A 124 -7.30 -26.37 5.71
C PRO A 124 -5.95 -26.61 6.42
N ARG A 125 -4.96 -27.19 5.73
CA ARG A 125 -3.61 -27.43 6.26
C ARG A 125 -2.74 -26.18 6.28
N SER A 126 -3.19 -25.09 5.66
CA SER A 126 -2.51 -23.81 5.69
C SER A 126 -3.05 -22.97 6.84
N ASN A 127 -2.54 -23.20 8.05
CA ASN A 127 -2.86 -22.39 9.22
C ASN A 127 -1.62 -21.62 9.68
N PRO A 128 -1.79 -20.47 10.37
CA PRO A 128 -0.72 -19.90 11.17
C PRO A 128 -0.34 -20.91 12.26
N ALA A 129 0.76 -21.64 12.08
CA ALA A 129 1.32 -22.43 13.16
C ALA A 129 1.78 -21.47 14.27
N THR A 130 1.33 -21.72 15.49
CA THR A 130 1.75 -20.98 16.69
C THR A 130 2.88 -21.72 17.38
#